data_AF-A0A841TBW8-F1
#
_entry.id   AF-A0A841TBW8-F1
#
_cell.length_a   1.000
_cell.length_b   1.000
_cell.length_c   1.000
_cell.angle_alpha   90.00
_cell.angle_beta   90.00
_cell.angle_gamma   90.00
#
_symmetry.space_group_name_H-M   'P 1'
#
loop_
_entity.id
_entity.type
_entity.pdbx_description
1 polymer ?
#
loop_
_entity_poly.entity_id
_entity_poly.type
_entity_poly.pdbx_seq_one_letter_code
_entity_poly.pdbx_strand_id
1 'polypeptide(L)'
;RLERLREEAEAEDRLVAYEELNAEFARLADRYAVLSLTAELIRKTKLIFEEERQPEVLQKASGYFERMTDGAYARIVVPSDAETLIAETNDRRAIEAQLLSRGTREQMYLALRFALAGATSPSQALPLLLDDLFVHFDAVRLKRTAQVLGAVSQERQVVLFTCHEHVAQTVAGSLPSAQVIKMARREDAAGASGLAPSGTSSRG
;
A
#
# COMPACT_ATOMS: atom_id res chain seq x y z
N ARG A 1 32.00 -55.82 45.17
CA ARG A 1 31.35 -54.72 45.95
C ARG A 1 31.60 -53.37 45.29
N LEU A 2 32.85 -53.02 44.94
CA LEU A 2 33.17 -51.78 44.22
C LEU A 2 32.57 -51.72 42.80
N GLU A 3 32.59 -52.83 42.05
CA GLU A 3 31.96 -52.89 40.71
C GLU A 3 30.45 -52.67 40.77
N ARG A 4 29.76 -53.25 41.76
CA ARG A 4 28.31 -53.09 41.95
C ARG A 4 27.94 -51.64 42.28
N LEU A 5 28.74 -50.96 43.11
CA LEU A 5 28.55 -49.54 43.42
C LEU A 5 28.79 -48.63 42.20
N ARG A 6 29.70 -49.03 41.31
CA ARG A 6 29.98 -48.31 40.06
C ARG A 6 28.85 -48.48 39.05
N GLU A 7 28.31 -49.69 38.90
CA GLU A 7 27.14 -49.96 38.06
C GLU A 7 25.89 -49.22 38.54
N GLU A 8 25.71 -49.11 39.86
CA GLU A 8 24.62 -48.33 40.48
C GLU A 8 24.78 -46.83 40.17
N ALA A 9 25.97 -46.25 40.34
CA ALA A 9 26.23 -44.85 40.01
C ALA A 9 26.04 -44.55 38.50
N GLU A 10 26.52 -45.44 37.61
CA GLU A 10 26.32 -45.31 36.16
C GLU A 10 24.84 -45.48 35.75
N ALA A 11 24.03 -46.18 36.55
CA ALA A 11 22.57 -46.25 36.34
C ALA A 11 21.86 -44.97 36.81
N GLU A 12 22.28 -44.39 37.94
CA GLU A 12 21.77 -43.11 38.45
C GLU A 12 22.07 -41.97 37.47
N ASP A 13 23.30 -41.87 36.95
CA ASP A 13 23.68 -40.84 35.97
C ASP A 13 22.84 -40.95 34.68
N ARG A 14 22.57 -42.18 34.21
CA ARG A 14 21.69 -42.40 33.04
C ARG A 14 20.25 -42.02 33.30
N LEU A 15 19.75 -42.21 34.53
CA LEU A 15 18.40 -41.82 34.91
C LEU A 15 18.27 -40.30 34.92
N VAL A 16 19.23 -39.59 35.50
CA VAL A 16 19.27 -38.11 35.50
C VAL A 16 19.30 -37.57 34.07
N ALA A 17 20.17 -38.09 33.21
CA ALA A 17 20.25 -37.68 31.81
C ALA A 17 18.93 -37.96 31.04
N TYR A 18 18.27 -39.07 31.35
CA TYR A 18 16.96 -39.40 30.77
C TYR A 18 15.87 -38.42 31.21
N GLU A 19 15.84 -38.05 32.49
CA GLU A 19 14.90 -37.06 33.03
C GLU A 19 15.12 -35.66 32.43
N GLU A 20 16.37 -35.23 32.28
CA GLU A 20 16.72 -33.97 31.61
C GLU A 20 16.25 -33.95 30.16
N LEU A 21 16.52 -35.01 29.40
CA LEU A 21 16.10 -35.12 28.01
C LEU A 21 14.57 -35.13 27.87
N ASN A 22 13.86 -35.81 28.77
CA ASN A 22 12.40 -35.80 28.79
C ASN A 22 11.83 -34.41 29.12
N ALA A 23 12.45 -33.68 30.05
CA ALA A 23 12.04 -32.31 30.38
C ALA A 23 12.27 -31.35 29.21
N GLU A 24 13.38 -31.50 28.48
CA GLU A 24 13.65 -30.74 27.26
C GLU A 24 12.64 -31.09 26.16
N PHE A 25 12.38 -32.37 25.93
CA PHE A 25 11.38 -32.82 24.97
C PHE A 25 9.99 -32.25 25.29
N ALA A 26 9.57 -32.29 26.55
CA ALA A 26 8.29 -31.73 26.98
C ALA A 26 8.19 -30.22 26.69
N ARG A 27 9.26 -29.45 26.95
CA ARG A 27 9.31 -28.02 26.60
C ARG A 27 9.25 -27.78 25.09
N LEU A 28 9.97 -28.57 24.30
CA LEU A 28 9.96 -28.44 22.84
C LEU A 28 8.59 -28.81 22.26
N ALA A 29 7.95 -29.85 22.78
CA ALA A 29 6.61 -30.26 22.38
C ALA A 29 5.56 -29.18 22.67
N ASP A 30 5.60 -28.58 23.87
CA ASP A 30 4.70 -27.48 24.23
C ASP A 30 4.91 -26.25 23.33
N ARG A 31 6.16 -25.86 23.10
CA ARG A 31 6.51 -24.76 22.19
C ARG A 31 6.05 -25.06 20.76
N TYR A 32 6.23 -26.28 20.28
CA TYR A 32 5.78 -26.71 18.95
C TYR A 32 4.26 -26.63 18.82
N ALA A 33 3.52 -27.04 19.86
CA ALA A 33 2.06 -26.98 19.87
C ALA A 33 1.56 -25.52 19.76
N VAL A 34 2.14 -24.62 20.57
CA VAL A 34 1.81 -23.17 20.52
C VAL A 34 2.12 -22.57 19.15
N LEU A 35 3.30 -22.84 18.60
CA LEU A 35 3.71 -22.29 17.30
C LEU A 35 2.87 -22.84 16.15
N SER A 36 2.58 -24.14 16.15
CA SER A 36 1.76 -24.78 15.12
C SER A 36 0.33 -24.23 15.13
N LEU A 37 -0.26 -24.07 16.31
CA LEU A 37 -1.58 -23.47 16.44
C LEU A 37 -1.58 -22.00 15.99
N THR A 38 -0.57 -21.24 16.37
CA THR A 38 -0.43 -19.83 15.96
C THR A 38 -0.31 -19.70 14.45
N ALA A 39 0.54 -20.52 13.82
CA ALA A 39 0.71 -20.55 12.37
C ALA A 39 -0.61 -20.88 11.66
N GLU A 40 -1.37 -21.84 12.18
CA GLU A 40 -2.66 -22.21 11.60
C GLU A 40 -3.72 -21.11 11.76
N LEU A 41 -3.75 -20.42 12.90
CA LEU A 41 -4.64 -19.27 13.11
C LEU A 41 -4.31 -18.11 12.15
N ILE A 42 -3.02 -17.82 11.95
CA ILE A 42 -2.58 -16.80 10.97
C ILE A 42 -2.99 -17.21 9.56
N ARG A 43 -2.74 -18.47 9.17
CA ARG A 43 -3.11 -19.00 7.85
C ARG A 43 -4.60 -18.89 7.60
N LYS A 44 -5.43 -19.28 8.58
CA LYS A 44 -6.89 -19.20 8.47
C LYS A 44 -7.39 -17.76 8.40
N THR A 45 -6.82 -16.87 9.21
CA THR A 45 -7.17 -15.43 9.18
C THR A 45 -6.81 -14.79 7.84
N LYS A 46 -5.63 -15.15 7.29
CA LYS A 46 -5.21 -14.72 5.96
C LYS A 46 -6.21 -15.17 4.88
N LEU A 47 -6.61 -16.45 4.90
CA LEU A 47 -7.59 -16.98 3.94
C LEU A 47 -8.93 -16.24 4.00
N ILE A 48 -9.46 -16.01 5.20
CA ILE A 48 -10.71 -15.24 5.36
C ILE A 48 -10.57 -13.83 4.78
N PHE A 49 -9.45 -13.15 5.06
CA PHE A 49 -9.22 -11.82 4.52
C PHE A 49 -9.08 -11.83 2.98
N GLU A 50 -8.41 -12.83 2.41
CA GLU A 50 -8.28 -13.02 0.97
C GLU A 50 -9.65 -13.30 0.32
N GLU A 51 -10.51 -14.12 0.93
CA GLU A 51 -11.84 -14.43 0.41
C GLU A 51 -12.83 -13.25 0.51
N GLU A 52 -12.77 -12.48 1.61
CA GLU A 52 -13.75 -11.41 1.88
C GLU A 52 -13.34 -10.05 1.28
N ARG A 53 -12.06 -9.66 1.39
CA ARG A 53 -11.61 -8.28 1.10
C ARG A 53 -10.90 -8.13 -0.24
N GLN A 54 -10.15 -9.15 -0.66
CA GLN A 54 -9.39 -9.09 -1.90
C GLN A 54 -10.29 -8.91 -3.15
N PRO A 55 -11.46 -9.57 -3.26
CA PRO A 55 -12.33 -9.42 -4.43
C PRO A 55 -12.84 -7.98 -4.59
N GLU A 56 -13.24 -7.32 -3.49
CA GLU A 56 -13.75 -5.95 -3.52
C GLU A 56 -12.66 -4.94 -3.93
N VAL A 57 -11.46 -5.07 -3.34
CA VAL A 57 -10.32 -4.23 -3.69
C VAL A 57 -9.95 -4.41 -5.16
N LEU A 58 -9.85 -5.65 -5.65
CA LEU A 58 -9.52 -5.92 -7.04
C LEU A 58 -10.60 -5.43 -8.00
N GLN A 59 -11.88 -5.55 -7.64
CA GLN A 59 -12.98 -5.03 -8.44
C GLN A 59 -12.90 -3.50 -8.57
N LYS A 60 -12.72 -2.79 -7.45
CA LYS A 60 -12.62 -1.32 -7.45
C LYS A 60 -11.36 -0.85 -8.18
N ALA A 61 -10.23 -1.55 -7.99
CA ALA A 61 -8.99 -1.29 -8.70
C ALA A 61 -9.14 -1.53 -10.21
N SER A 62 -9.84 -2.59 -10.62
CA SER A 62 -10.12 -2.90 -12.01
C SER A 62 -10.92 -1.78 -12.68
N GLY A 63 -11.98 -1.29 -12.04
CA GLY A 63 -12.76 -0.17 -12.58
C GLY A 63 -11.96 1.13 -12.72
N TYR A 64 -11.04 1.41 -11.78
CA TYR A 64 -10.12 2.54 -11.95
C TYR A 64 -9.13 2.31 -13.09
N PHE A 65 -8.54 1.12 -13.17
CA PHE A 65 -7.52 0.80 -14.16
C PHE A 65 -8.10 0.80 -15.59
N GLU A 66 -9.30 0.26 -15.78
CA GLU A 66 -10.04 0.32 -17.04
C GLU A 66 -10.24 1.77 -17.49
N ARG A 67 -10.70 2.65 -16.60
CA ARG A 67 -10.90 4.08 -16.90
C ARG A 67 -9.58 4.80 -17.20
N MET A 68 -8.52 4.53 -16.45
CA MET A 68 -7.19 5.13 -16.69
C MET A 68 -6.58 4.69 -18.03
N THR A 69 -6.90 3.48 -18.48
CA THR A 69 -6.37 2.88 -19.71
C THR A 69 -7.33 2.97 -20.89
N ASP A 70 -8.50 3.58 -20.71
CA ASP A 70 -9.55 3.73 -21.73
C ASP A 70 -10.02 2.39 -22.30
N GLY A 71 -10.22 1.43 -21.41
CA GLY A 71 -10.68 0.10 -21.76
C GLY A 71 -9.62 -0.78 -22.43
N ALA A 72 -8.35 -0.36 -22.52
CA ALA A 72 -7.30 -1.25 -23.03
C ALA A 72 -7.13 -2.51 -22.15
N TYR A 73 -7.37 -2.36 -20.85
CA TYR A 73 -7.37 -3.44 -19.88
C TYR A 73 -8.70 -3.46 -19.13
N ALA A 74 -9.35 -4.62 -19.11
CA ALA A 74 -10.66 -4.82 -18.49
C ALA A 74 -10.56 -4.97 -16.98
N ARG A 75 -9.54 -5.69 -16.48
CA ARG A 75 -9.40 -5.95 -15.05
C ARG A 75 -7.99 -6.29 -14.60
N ILE A 76 -7.79 -6.21 -13.28
CA ILE A 76 -6.62 -6.69 -12.56
C ILE A 76 -6.98 -8.01 -11.89
N VAL A 77 -6.14 -9.03 -12.08
CA VAL A 77 -6.32 -10.36 -11.51
C VAL A 77 -5.09 -10.73 -10.69
N VAL A 78 -5.31 -11.41 -9.57
CA VAL A 78 -4.26 -12.08 -8.79
C VAL A 78 -4.58 -13.56 -8.82
N PRO A 79 -3.78 -14.40 -9.50
CA PRO A 79 -3.96 -15.85 -9.45
C PRO A 79 -3.76 -16.38 -8.02
N SER A 80 -4.53 -17.40 -7.64
CA SER A 80 -4.51 -17.98 -6.28
C SER A 80 -3.14 -18.44 -5.79
N ASP A 81 -2.25 -18.78 -6.73
CA ASP A 81 -0.96 -19.42 -6.46
C ASP A 81 0.23 -18.53 -6.86
N ALA A 82 -0.03 -17.28 -7.28
CA ALA A 82 0.99 -16.40 -7.83
C ALA A 82 1.09 -15.08 -7.09
N GLU A 83 2.32 -14.68 -6.77
CA GLU A 83 2.64 -13.36 -6.19
C GLU A 83 2.67 -12.24 -7.25
N THR A 84 2.07 -12.46 -8.43
CA THR A 84 2.10 -11.51 -9.55
C THR A 84 0.71 -10.96 -9.86
N LEU A 85 0.68 -9.66 -10.19
CA LEU A 85 -0.52 -9.00 -10.70
C LEU A 85 -0.60 -9.22 -12.21
N ILE A 86 -1.78 -9.56 -12.70
CA ILE A 86 -2.07 -9.75 -14.11
C ILE A 86 -3.05 -8.67 -14.56
N ALA A 87 -2.72 -7.99 -15.65
CA ALA A 87 -3.65 -7.15 -16.38
C ALA A 87 -4.32 -8.00 -17.46
N GLU A 88 -5.65 -8.10 -17.42
CA GLU A 88 -6.43 -8.81 -18.42
C GLU A 88 -7.07 -7.81 -19.38
N THR A 89 -6.91 -8.03 -20.68
CA THR A 89 -7.53 -7.22 -21.74
C THR A 89 -8.95 -7.71 -22.06
N ASN A 90 -9.73 -6.92 -22.80
CA ASN A 90 -11.08 -7.30 -23.23
C ASN A 90 -11.12 -8.58 -24.09
N ASP A 91 -10.05 -8.88 -24.82
CA ASP A 91 -9.85 -10.11 -25.59
C ASP A 91 -9.26 -11.27 -24.78
N ARG A 92 -9.31 -11.18 -23.44
CA ARG A 92 -8.84 -12.20 -22.48
C ARG A 92 -7.34 -12.51 -22.55
N ARG A 93 -6.51 -11.60 -23.07
CA ARG A 93 -5.06 -11.75 -22.94
C ARG A 93 -4.64 -11.37 -21.52
N ALA A 94 -3.89 -12.26 -20.89
CA ALA A 94 -3.29 -12.07 -19.58
C ALA A 94 -1.85 -11.59 -19.75
N ILE A 95 -1.55 -10.40 -19.22
CA ILE A 95 -0.20 -9.84 -19.26
C ILE A 95 0.24 -9.57 -17.83
N GLU A 96 1.36 -10.17 -17.44
CA GLU A 96 1.95 -9.90 -16.14
C GLU A 96 2.37 -8.44 -16.00
N ALA A 97 2.22 -7.90 -14.80
CA ALA A 97 2.60 -6.53 -14.44
C ALA A 97 4.00 -6.14 -14.93
N GLN A 98 4.93 -7.10 -14.90
CA GLN A 98 6.34 -6.92 -15.24
C GLN A 98 6.57 -6.68 -16.73
N LEU A 99 5.67 -7.20 -17.57
CA LEU A 99 5.72 -7.11 -19.03
C LEU A 99 4.97 -5.88 -19.58
N LEU A 100 4.23 -5.17 -18.72
CA LEU A 100 3.54 -3.94 -19.09
C LEU A 100 4.53 -2.80 -19.32
N SER A 101 4.12 -1.84 -20.17
CA SER A 101 4.85 -0.58 -20.27
C SER A 101 4.95 0.09 -18.89
N ARG A 102 6.04 0.80 -18.62
CA ARG A 102 6.28 1.44 -17.31
C ARG A 102 5.07 2.25 -16.82
N GLY A 103 4.51 3.12 -17.66
CA GLY A 103 3.36 3.94 -17.25
C GLY A 103 2.06 3.14 -17.09
N THR A 104 1.84 2.08 -17.87
CA THR A 104 0.68 1.18 -17.65
C THR A 104 0.79 0.46 -16.32
N ARG A 105 1.99 -0.02 -15.99
CA ARG A 105 2.27 -0.66 -14.71
C ARG A 105 2.05 0.32 -13.55
N GLU A 106 2.49 1.57 -13.68
CA GLU A 106 2.25 2.61 -12.68
C GLU A 106 0.76 2.95 -12.52
N GLN A 107 -0.01 3.02 -13.61
CA GLN A 107 -1.48 3.17 -13.55
C GLN A 107 -2.13 2.00 -12.80
N MET A 108 -1.69 0.75 -13.05
CA MET A 108 -2.21 -0.44 -12.38
C MET A 108 -1.96 -0.37 -10.86
N TYR A 109 -0.73 -0.04 -10.45
CA TYR A 109 -0.41 0.12 -9.02
C TYR A 109 -1.14 1.30 -8.38
N LEU A 110 -1.32 2.41 -9.10
CA LEU A 110 -2.09 3.55 -8.61
C LEU A 110 -3.57 3.19 -8.40
N ALA A 111 -4.18 2.49 -9.35
CA ALA A 111 -5.54 2.00 -9.24
C ALA A 111 -5.72 1.08 -8.02
N LEU A 112 -4.76 0.18 -7.77
CA LEU A 112 -4.75 -0.66 -6.58
C LEU A 112 -4.64 0.15 -5.28
N ARG A 113 -3.76 1.15 -5.23
CA ARG A 113 -3.62 2.05 -4.06
C ARG A 113 -4.89 2.82 -3.78
N PHE A 114 -5.58 3.33 -4.81
CA PHE A 114 -6.87 4.00 -4.63
C PHE A 114 -7.95 3.06 -4.10
N ALA A 115 -8.00 1.83 -4.61
CA ALA A 115 -8.94 0.83 -4.13
C ALA A 115 -8.68 0.41 -2.67
N LEU A 116 -7.41 0.19 -2.31
CA LEU A 116 -6.99 -0.12 -0.94
C LEU A 116 -7.29 1.02 0.03
N ALA A 117 -7.00 2.25 -0.38
CA ALA A 117 -7.39 3.43 0.39
C ALA A 117 -8.91 3.44 0.59
N GLY A 118 -9.68 3.12 -0.47
CA GLY A 118 -11.13 2.86 -0.47
C GLY A 118 -11.59 1.90 0.61
N ALA A 119 -10.96 0.74 0.69
CA ALA A 119 -11.33 -0.34 1.60
C ALA A 119 -10.89 -0.11 3.06
N THR A 120 -9.98 0.84 3.29
CA THR A 120 -9.47 1.16 4.63
C THR A 120 -10.38 2.18 5.30
N SER A 121 -10.96 1.80 6.44
CA SER A 121 -11.78 2.62 7.36
C SER A 121 -13.29 2.75 7.04
N PRO A 122 -14.14 1.91 7.68
CA PRO A 122 -15.60 2.05 7.62
C PRO A 122 -16.14 3.27 8.38
N SER A 123 -15.37 3.83 9.32
CA SER A 123 -15.87 4.85 10.27
C SER A 123 -15.50 6.29 9.89
N GLN A 124 -14.41 6.51 9.15
CA GLN A 124 -14.04 7.85 8.65
C GLN A 124 -13.01 7.75 7.51
N ALA A 125 -13.28 8.42 6.40
CA ALA A 125 -12.39 8.43 5.24
C ALA A 125 -11.15 9.31 5.51
N LEU A 126 -9.98 8.70 5.56
CA LEU A 126 -8.71 9.41 5.74
C LEU A 126 -8.34 10.21 4.47
N PRO A 127 -7.71 11.39 4.61
CA PRO A 127 -7.24 12.17 3.47
C PRO A 127 -6.15 11.41 2.72
N LEU A 128 -6.12 11.57 1.40
CA LEU A 128 -5.15 10.97 0.52
C LEU A 128 -4.12 12.02 0.08
N LEU A 129 -2.87 11.85 0.50
CA LEU A 129 -1.75 12.71 0.13
C LEU A 129 -0.99 12.07 -1.03
N LEU A 130 -0.87 12.78 -2.15
CA LEU A 130 -0.25 12.32 -3.39
C LEU A 130 0.95 13.20 -3.71
N ASP A 131 2.14 12.64 -3.82
CA ASP A 131 3.38 13.40 -4.08
C ASP A 131 4.00 12.97 -5.42
N ASP A 132 4.02 13.89 -6.40
CA ASP A 132 4.63 13.74 -7.73
C ASP A 132 4.29 12.42 -8.48
N LEU A 133 3.06 11.93 -8.32
CA LEU A 133 2.65 10.60 -8.83
C LEU A 133 2.59 10.45 -10.36
N PHE A 134 2.62 11.55 -11.12
CA PHE A 134 2.31 11.55 -12.55
C PHE A 134 3.51 11.80 -13.46
N VAL A 135 4.74 11.75 -12.92
CA VAL A 135 5.98 12.08 -13.67
C VAL A 135 6.16 11.26 -14.97
N HIS A 136 5.64 10.04 -15.04
CA HIS A 136 5.79 9.18 -16.23
C HIS A 136 4.51 9.06 -17.08
N PHE A 137 3.53 9.94 -16.85
CA PHE A 137 2.27 9.88 -17.58
C PHE A 137 2.33 10.86 -18.75
N ASP A 138 2.02 10.38 -19.95
CA ASP A 138 1.73 11.27 -21.07
C ASP A 138 0.44 12.07 -20.81
N ALA A 139 0.20 13.10 -21.61
CA ALA A 139 -0.93 14.00 -21.44
C ALA A 139 -2.30 13.28 -21.46
N VAL A 140 -2.42 12.20 -22.24
CA VAL A 140 -3.67 11.42 -22.34
C VAL A 140 -3.89 10.62 -21.06
N ARG A 141 -2.85 9.92 -20.58
CA ARG A 141 -2.90 9.16 -19.33
C ARG A 141 -3.18 10.06 -18.14
N LEU A 142 -2.49 11.21 -18.05
CA LEU A 142 -2.70 12.19 -16.98
C LEU A 142 -4.15 12.68 -16.94
N LYS A 143 -4.72 13.04 -18.09
CA LYS A 143 -6.11 13.52 -18.17
C LYS A 143 -7.12 12.46 -17.68
N ARG A 144 -6.96 11.21 -18.13
CA ARG A 144 -7.84 10.10 -17.71
C ARG A 144 -7.70 9.80 -16.22
N THR A 145 -6.47 9.82 -15.71
CA THR A 145 -6.22 9.61 -14.29
C THR A 145 -6.74 10.77 -13.44
N ALA A 146 -6.70 12.02 -13.92
CA ALA A 146 -7.32 13.15 -13.24
C ALA A 146 -8.85 12.99 -13.10
N GLN A 147 -9.52 12.43 -14.12
CA GLN A 147 -10.96 12.11 -14.02
C GLN A 147 -11.24 11.00 -12.99
N VAL A 148 -10.36 10.00 -12.88
CA VAL A 148 -10.45 8.99 -11.82
C VAL A 148 -10.22 9.63 -10.45
N LEU A 149 -9.25 10.55 -10.35
CA LEU A 149 -8.99 11.30 -9.13
C LEU A 149 -10.21 12.09 -8.65
N GLY A 150 -10.99 12.64 -9.57
CA GLY A 150 -12.27 13.29 -9.26
C GLY A 150 -13.31 12.37 -8.65
N ALA A 151 -13.34 11.09 -9.04
CA ALA A 151 -14.20 10.10 -8.41
C ALA A 151 -13.70 9.77 -7.00
N VAL A 152 -12.38 9.57 -6.84
CA VAL A 152 -11.76 9.33 -5.52
C VAL A 152 -12.00 10.52 -4.59
N SER A 153 -11.96 11.75 -5.10
CA SER A 153 -12.17 12.96 -4.30
C SER A 153 -13.61 13.14 -3.80
N GLN A 154 -14.59 12.42 -4.37
CA GLN A 154 -15.95 12.41 -3.82
C GLN A 154 -16.05 11.56 -2.55
N GLU A 155 -15.15 10.59 -2.37
CA GLU A 155 -15.15 9.68 -1.23
C GLU A 155 -14.26 10.18 -0.08
N ARG A 156 -13.24 10.99 -0.38
CA ARG A 156 -12.25 11.47 0.59
C ARG A 156 -11.57 12.74 0.12
N GLN A 157 -11.01 13.50 1.05
CA GLN A 157 -10.13 14.61 0.70
C GLN A 157 -8.88 14.11 -0.02
N VAL A 158 -8.52 14.76 -1.12
CA VAL A 158 -7.29 14.49 -1.88
C VAL A 158 -6.44 15.75 -1.88
N VAL A 159 -5.16 15.59 -1.51
CA VAL A 159 -4.15 16.64 -1.59
C VAL A 159 -3.05 16.15 -2.52
N LEU A 160 -2.87 16.86 -3.64
CA LEU A 160 -1.85 16.54 -4.64
C LEU A 160 -0.73 17.59 -4.58
N PHE A 161 0.48 17.12 -4.29
CA PHE A 161 1.71 17.86 -4.44
C PHE A 161 2.32 17.54 -5.80
N THR A 162 2.73 18.58 -6.50
CA THR A 162 3.45 18.44 -7.78
C THR A 162 4.38 19.62 -7.98
N CYS A 163 5.60 19.36 -8.45
CA CYS A 163 6.50 20.41 -8.94
C CYS A 163 6.28 20.74 -10.43
N HIS A 164 5.39 20.01 -11.10
CA HIS A 164 5.11 20.12 -12.52
C HIS A 164 3.84 20.95 -12.80
N GLU A 165 4.01 22.14 -13.36
CA GLU A 165 2.90 23.06 -13.68
C GLU A 165 1.84 22.43 -14.60
N HIS A 166 2.26 21.66 -15.62
CA HIS A 166 1.34 20.99 -16.53
C HIS A 166 0.43 19.95 -15.83
N VAL A 167 0.93 19.32 -14.76
CA VAL A 167 0.14 18.39 -13.93
C VAL A 167 -0.95 19.17 -13.20
N ALA A 168 -0.58 20.25 -12.50
CA ALA A 168 -1.53 21.09 -11.78
C ALA A 168 -2.62 21.65 -12.71
N GLN A 169 -2.24 22.14 -13.89
CA GLN A 169 -3.16 22.67 -14.89
C GLN A 169 -4.10 21.58 -15.44
N THR A 170 -3.58 20.39 -15.75
CA THR A 170 -4.40 19.30 -16.29
C THR A 170 -5.42 18.81 -15.26
N VAL A 171 -5.01 18.69 -13.99
CA VAL A 171 -5.90 18.30 -12.89
C VAL A 171 -6.95 19.38 -12.64
N ALA A 172 -6.56 20.65 -12.54
CA ALA A 172 -7.50 21.75 -12.36
C ALA A 172 -8.50 21.90 -13.52
N GLY A 173 -8.03 21.71 -14.76
CA GLY A 173 -8.91 21.72 -15.94
C GLY A 173 -9.85 20.51 -16.01
N SER A 174 -9.49 19.39 -15.38
CA SER A 174 -10.33 18.18 -15.33
C SER A 174 -11.29 18.17 -14.15
N LEU A 175 -10.97 18.90 -13.07
CA LEU A 175 -11.69 18.92 -11.80
C LEU A 175 -12.02 20.36 -11.41
N PRO A 176 -13.21 20.88 -11.76
CA PRO A 176 -13.60 22.26 -11.45
C PRO A 176 -13.62 22.59 -9.95
N SER A 177 -13.75 21.58 -9.08
CA SER A 177 -13.71 21.73 -7.63
C SER A 177 -12.29 21.78 -7.05
N ALA A 178 -11.25 21.56 -7.85
CA ALA A 178 -9.88 21.56 -7.38
C ALA A 178 -9.39 22.98 -7.10
N GLN A 179 -8.79 23.18 -5.93
CA GLN A 179 -8.12 24.43 -5.58
C GLN A 179 -6.61 24.27 -5.83
N VAL A 180 -6.03 25.18 -6.61
CA VAL A 180 -4.59 25.20 -6.89
C VAL A 180 -3.93 26.21 -5.96
N ILE A 181 -3.02 25.73 -5.12
CA ILE A 181 -2.23 26.57 -4.21
C ILE A 181 -0.79 26.56 -4.70
N LYS A 182 -0.28 27.72 -5.09
CA LYS A 182 1.15 27.90 -5.41
C LYS A 182 1.93 28.08 -4.11
N MET A 183 2.86 27.18 -3.84
CA MET A 183 3.75 27.29 -2.69
C MET A 183 4.91 28.24 -3.02
N ALA A 184 5.13 29.24 -2.17
CA ALA A 184 6.27 30.15 -2.30
C ALA A 184 7.59 29.38 -2.10
N ARG A 185 8.62 29.73 -2.87
CA ARG A 185 9.96 29.20 -2.59
C ARG A 185 10.44 29.79 -1.26
N ARG A 186 11.14 28.98 -0.47
CA ARG A 186 11.66 29.39 0.83
C ARG A 186 12.57 30.64 0.76
N GLU A 187 13.16 30.91 -0.41
CA GLU A 187 13.97 32.09 -0.69
C GLU A 187 13.12 33.38 -0.84
N ASP A 188 11.90 33.29 -1.36
CA ASP A 188 10.98 34.43 -1.53
C ASP A 188 10.35 34.85 -0.19
N ALA A 189 10.18 33.91 0.75
CA ALA A 189 9.64 34.17 2.08
C ALA A 189 10.61 34.95 2.99
N ALA A 190 11.93 34.88 2.72
CA ALA A 190 12.94 35.65 3.45
C ALA A 190 13.05 37.12 2.97
N GLY A 191 12.70 37.40 1.71
CA GLY A 191 12.69 38.76 1.15
C GLY A 191 11.46 39.60 1.54
N ALA A 192 10.37 38.96 1.94
CA ALA A 192 9.10 39.63 2.26
C ALA A 192 9.00 40.18 3.71
N SER A 193 10.01 39.95 4.57
CA SER A 193 10.04 40.47 5.95
C SER A 193 10.64 41.90 6.06
N GLY A 194 10.93 42.56 4.94
CA GLY A 194 11.76 43.77 4.89
C GLY A 194 11.08 45.10 4.53
N LEU A 195 9.75 45.21 4.55
CA LEU A 195 9.09 46.48 4.24
C LEU A 195 8.07 46.89 5.32
N ALA A 196 8.54 47.63 6.31
CA ALA A 196 7.69 48.49 7.13
C ALA A 196 7.38 49.79 6.35
N PRO A 197 6.17 50.37 6.47
CA PRO A 197 5.75 51.49 5.64
C PRO A 197 6.41 52.80 6.09
N SER A 198 6.94 53.55 5.12
CA SER A 198 7.29 54.94 5.26
C SER A 198 6.03 55.80 5.40
N GLY A 199 5.73 56.23 6.61
CA GLY A 199 4.73 57.25 6.91
C GLY A 199 5.41 58.57 7.28
N THR A 200 5.71 59.41 6.28
CA THR A 200 5.89 60.84 6.47
C THR A 200 4.52 61.49 6.64
N SER A 201 4.30 62.17 7.78
CA SER A 201 3.28 63.21 7.89
C SER A 201 3.87 64.40 8.63
N SER A 202 3.99 65.51 7.91
CA SER A 202 4.22 66.83 8.47
C SER A 202 3.04 67.72 8.11
N ARG A 203 2.60 68.49 9.11
CA ARG A 203 1.74 69.70 9.09
C ARG A 203 0.23 69.49 9.23
N GLY A 204 -0.25 70.06 10.34
CA GLY A 204 -1.63 70.25 10.79
C GLY A 204 -1.58 70.55 12.27
#